data_AF-T1KAQ4-F1
#
_entry.id   AF-T1KAQ4-F1
#
_cell.length_a   1.000
_cell.length_b   1.000
_cell.length_c   1.000
_cell.angle_alpha   90.00
_cell.angle_beta   90.00
_cell.angle_gamma   90.00
#
_symmetry.space_group_name_H-M   'P 1'
#
loop_
_entity.id
_entity.type
_entity.pdbx_description
1 polymer ?
#
loop_
_entity_poly.entity_id
_entity_poly.type
_entity_poly.pdbx_seq_one_letter_code
_entity_poly.pdbx_strand_id
1 'polypeptide(L)'
;MSRGRGRGGRGFTFNLESIGIGKGEQLPAPSLAPPPLYPSLPVKPEPIIPGDNDNYNYLHDVKQSLISSFRSSKYFVVPPKVKTTVQRYSDKFDAANTLTTSSDLDSLDWRLFPEELKPTKKIRKTKSVKTLGPDDVDQLLKKMEELEETGEKSPKSEKDESEPEGEIDSDEGEKDEEEIEEDTDYARNYFDNGEGFLEDNSDDNLDEGPVY
;
A
#
# COMPACT_ATOMS: atom_id res chain seq x y z
N MET A 1 -69.16 -5.16 -45.09
CA MET A 1 -69.43 -5.33 -43.65
C MET A 1 -68.19 -4.87 -42.87
N SER A 2 -68.22 -3.64 -42.34
CA SER A 2 -67.09 -3.06 -41.63
C SER A 2 -67.03 -3.63 -40.21
N ARG A 3 -65.96 -4.36 -39.90
CA ARG A 3 -65.69 -4.96 -38.59
C ARG A 3 -65.27 -3.85 -37.62
N GLY A 4 -66.17 -3.51 -36.69
CA GLY A 4 -65.98 -2.49 -35.66
C GLY A 4 -64.77 -2.78 -34.75
N ARG A 5 -63.91 -1.76 -34.61
CA ARG A 5 -62.72 -1.76 -33.76
C ARG A 5 -63.13 -1.72 -32.28
N GLY A 6 -62.67 -2.69 -31.50
CA GLY A 6 -62.80 -2.68 -30.05
C GLY A 6 -62.06 -1.50 -29.42
N ARG A 7 -62.78 -0.66 -28.68
CA ARG A 7 -62.23 0.32 -27.72
C ARG A 7 -62.62 -0.16 -26.32
N GLY A 8 -61.80 -1.04 -25.75
CA GLY A 8 -61.85 -1.40 -24.33
C GLY A 8 -60.69 -0.75 -23.59
N GLY A 9 -60.96 -0.13 -22.44
CA GLY A 9 -59.95 0.21 -21.42
C GLY A 9 -59.39 1.63 -21.46
N ARG A 10 -60.16 2.62 -20.99
CA ARG A 10 -59.64 3.94 -20.57
C ARG A 10 -60.27 4.39 -19.25
N GLY A 11 -60.31 3.49 -18.26
CA GLY A 11 -60.82 3.79 -16.93
C GLY A 11 -59.86 3.27 -15.87
N PHE A 12 -59.70 4.02 -14.78
CA PHE A 12 -58.99 3.56 -13.59
C PHE A 12 -59.81 2.49 -12.85
N THR A 13 -59.17 1.60 -12.10
CA THR A 13 -59.84 0.55 -11.31
C THR A 13 -60.58 1.09 -10.08
N PHE A 14 -60.40 2.38 -9.78
CA PHE A 14 -61.01 3.09 -8.65
C PHE A 14 -61.80 4.31 -9.14
N ASN A 15 -62.73 4.78 -8.31
CA ASN A 15 -63.58 5.94 -8.63
C ASN A 15 -62.78 7.25 -8.46
N LEU A 16 -62.62 8.02 -9.54
CA LEU A 16 -61.97 9.33 -9.49
C LEU A 16 -62.76 10.38 -8.71
N GLU A 17 -64.10 10.30 -8.77
CA GLU A 17 -64.99 11.23 -8.07
C GLU A 17 -64.83 11.16 -6.54
N SER A 18 -64.52 9.98 -5.98
CA SER A 18 -64.24 9.83 -4.55
C SER A 18 -62.91 10.44 -4.10
N ILE A 19 -61.99 10.67 -5.04
CA ILE A 19 -60.70 11.35 -4.80
C ILE A 19 -60.85 12.87 -5.03
N GLY A 20 -62.05 13.31 -5.45
CA GLY A 20 -62.36 14.72 -5.70
C GLY A 20 -62.06 15.18 -7.12
N ILE A 21 -61.77 14.27 -8.06
CA ILE A 21 -61.61 14.61 -9.48
C ILE A 21 -62.94 14.35 -10.19
N GLY A 22 -63.63 15.43 -10.54
CA GLY A 22 -64.92 15.38 -11.24
C GLY A 22 -64.80 14.85 -12.66
N LYS A 23 -65.92 14.35 -13.20
CA LYS A 23 -66.01 13.97 -14.62
C LYS A 23 -65.72 15.18 -15.51
N GLY A 24 -64.68 15.07 -16.34
CA GLY A 24 -64.26 16.13 -17.25
C GLY A 24 -63.27 17.13 -16.64
N GLU A 25 -62.90 16.96 -15.37
CA GLU A 25 -61.85 17.75 -14.73
C GLU A 25 -60.47 17.33 -15.23
N GLN A 26 -59.56 18.29 -15.33
CA GLN A 26 -58.26 18.09 -15.95
C GLN A 26 -57.35 17.29 -15.02
N LEU A 27 -56.99 16.08 -15.46
CA LEU A 27 -56.02 15.25 -14.75
C LEU A 27 -54.63 15.91 -14.77
N PRO A 28 -53.80 15.68 -13.73
CA PRO A 28 -52.42 16.16 -13.74
C PRO A 28 -51.70 15.63 -14.97
N ALA A 29 -50.87 16.48 -15.57
CA ALA A 29 -50.12 16.14 -16.76
C ALA A 29 -49.19 14.94 -16.48
N PRO A 30 -49.07 13.97 -17.41
CA PRO A 30 -48.13 12.88 -17.26
C PRO A 30 -46.70 13.42 -17.27
N SER A 31 -45.89 12.99 -16.31
CA SER A 31 -44.46 13.29 -16.28
C SER A 31 -43.77 12.60 -17.47
N LEU A 32 -43.12 13.39 -18.33
CA LEU A 32 -42.42 12.90 -19.53
C LEU A 32 -41.03 12.34 -19.23
N ALA A 33 -40.42 12.80 -18.13
CA ALA A 33 -39.09 12.42 -17.69
C ALA A 33 -39.01 12.53 -16.16
N PRO A 34 -38.18 11.70 -15.49
CA PRO A 34 -37.97 11.83 -14.06
C PRO A 34 -37.41 13.22 -13.72
N PRO A 35 -37.71 13.76 -12.53
CA PRO A 35 -37.13 15.01 -12.10
C PRO A 35 -35.59 14.92 -12.06
N PRO A 36 -34.89 16.04 -12.28
CA PRO A 36 -33.43 16.05 -12.25
C PRO A 36 -32.91 15.70 -10.85
N LEU A 37 -31.71 15.09 -10.79
CA LEU A 37 -31.05 14.71 -9.54
C LEU A 37 -30.80 15.93 -8.62
N TYR A 38 -30.55 17.10 -9.21
CA TYR A 38 -30.31 18.35 -8.50
C TYR A 38 -31.28 19.42 -8.98
N PRO A 39 -32.44 19.59 -8.31
CA PRO A 39 -33.36 20.67 -8.63
C PRO A 39 -32.76 22.03 -8.24
N SER A 40 -33.06 23.08 -9.00
CA SER A 40 -32.61 24.43 -8.69
C SER A 40 -33.25 24.95 -7.40
N LEU A 41 -32.44 25.35 -6.43
CA LEU A 41 -32.92 25.94 -5.17
C LEU A 41 -33.19 27.45 -5.33
N PRO A 42 -34.28 27.98 -4.76
CA PRO A 42 -34.60 29.41 -4.82
C PRO A 42 -33.65 30.27 -3.98
N VAL A 43 -33.06 29.69 -2.92
CA VAL A 43 -32.12 30.38 -2.01
C VAL A 43 -30.76 29.70 -2.10
N LYS A 44 -29.72 30.52 -2.26
CA LYS A 44 -28.33 30.07 -2.21
C LYS A 44 -27.79 30.22 -0.78
N PRO A 45 -26.88 29.33 -0.34
CA PRO A 45 -26.20 29.51 0.94
C PRO A 45 -25.40 30.82 0.94
N GLU A 46 -25.27 31.41 2.13
CA GLU A 46 -24.51 32.64 2.33
C GLU A 46 -23.01 32.39 2.09
N PRO A 47 -22.31 33.26 1.34
CA PRO A 47 -20.88 33.13 1.12
C PRO A 47 -20.11 33.45 2.40
N ILE A 48 -19.08 32.65 2.69
CA ILE A 48 -18.13 32.94 3.79
C ILE A 48 -17.19 34.04 3.29
N ILE A 49 -17.25 35.22 3.91
CA ILE A 49 -16.36 36.34 3.61
C ILE A 49 -15.34 36.44 4.75
N PRO A 50 -14.03 36.19 4.51
CA PRO A 50 -13.02 36.40 5.54
C PRO A 50 -12.86 37.91 5.74
N GLY A 51 -13.47 38.46 6.79
CA GLY A 51 -13.27 39.85 7.21
C GLY A 51 -12.04 39.98 8.10
N ASP A 52 -11.39 41.16 8.09
CA ASP A 52 -10.20 41.44 8.92
C ASP A 52 -10.48 41.34 10.44
N ASN A 53 -11.74 41.52 10.85
CA ASN A 53 -12.18 41.41 12.25
C ASN A 53 -12.63 40.00 12.65
N ASP A 54 -12.88 39.14 11.65
CA ASP A 54 -13.34 37.79 11.88
C ASP A 54 -12.10 36.89 11.93
N ASN A 55 -11.81 36.32 13.10
CA ASN A 55 -10.70 35.39 13.33
C ASN A 55 -10.85 34.05 12.55
N TYR A 56 -11.60 34.05 11.44
CA TYR A 56 -11.91 32.89 10.61
C TYR A 56 -10.64 32.20 10.12
N ASN A 57 -9.69 32.95 9.55
CA ASN A 57 -8.44 32.38 9.05
C ASN A 57 -7.63 31.77 10.19
N TYR A 58 -7.51 32.47 11.31
CA TYR A 58 -6.84 31.96 12.50
C TYR A 58 -7.49 30.67 13.03
N LEU A 59 -8.82 30.64 13.16
CA LEU A 59 -9.56 29.44 13.59
C LEU A 59 -9.44 28.29 12.58
N HIS A 60 -9.38 28.61 11.29
CA HIS A 60 -9.15 27.64 10.24
C HIS A 60 -7.77 26.97 10.39
N ASP A 61 -6.73 27.77 10.61
CA ASP A 61 -5.36 27.28 10.81
C ASP A 61 -5.24 26.47 12.11
N VAL A 62 -5.88 26.92 13.18
CA VAL A 62 -5.97 26.16 14.44
C VAL A 62 -6.69 24.82 14.20
N LYS A 63 -7.78 24.81 13.45
CA LYS A 63 -8.48 23.56 13.09
C LYS A 63 -7.57 22.62 12.31
N GLN A 64 -6.84 23.13 11.31
CA GLN A 64 -5.92 22.31 10.53
C GLN A 64 -4.79 21.73 11.39
N SER A 65 -4.17 22.55 12.24
CA SER A 65 -3.08 22.11 13.13
C SER A 65 -3.55 21.07 14.15
N LEU A 66 -4.76 21.23 14.72
CA LEU A 66 -5.37 20.24 15.61
C LEU A 66 -5.63 18.91 14.91
N ILE A 67 -6.15 18.94 13.67
CA ILE A 67 -6.36 17.72 12.89
C ILE A 67 -5.04 16.98 12.66
N SER A 68 -3.98 17.71 12.30
CA SER A 68 -2.65 17.13 12.12
C SER A 68 -2.10 16.56 13.42
N SER A 69 -2.25 17.30 14.54
CA SER A 69 -1.84 16.84 15.87
C SER A 69 -2.58 15.59 16.32
N PHE A 70 -3.90 15.50 16.09
CA PHE A 70 -4.66 14.30 16.43
C PHE A 70 -4.24 13.11 15.58
N ARG A 71 -3.99 13.29 14.27
CA ARG A 71 -3.53 12.21 13.39
C ARG A 71 -2.14 11.68 13.73
N SER A 72 -1.25 12.53 14.24
CA SER A 72 0.08 12.10 14.71
C SER A 72 0.10 11.62 16.16
N SER A 73 -0.99 11.84 16.91
CA SER A 73 -1.08 11.40 18.29
C SER A 73 -1.14 9.88 18.39
N LYS A 74 -0.60 9.36 19.49
CA LYS A 74 -0.66 7.93 19.84
C LYS A 74 -2.10 7.39 19.91
N TYR A 75 -3.07 8.26 20.18
CA TYR A 75 -4.48 7.90 20.32
C TYR A 75 -5.21 7.70 18.98
N PHE A 76 -4.59 8.06 17.85
CA PHE A 76 -5.15 7.82 16.53
C PHE A 76 -4.88 6.38 16.09
N VAL A 77 -5.81 5.50 16.45
CA VAL A 77 -5.72 4.07 16.11
C VAL A 77 -6.05 3.87 14.63
N VAL A 78 -5.03 3.53 13.85
CA VAL A 78 -5.17 3.15 12.44
C VAL A 78 -5.47 1.65 12.35
N PRO A 79 -6.50 1.22 11.59
CA PRO A 79 -6.76 -0.20 11.40
C PRO A 79 -5.54 -0.87 10.76
N PRO A 80 -5.20 -2.11 11.14
CA PRO A 80 -4.05 -2.81 10.60
C PRO A 80 -4.20 -2.94 9.08
N LYS A 81 -3.12 -2.64 8.35
CA LYS A 81 -3.07 -2.85 6.90
C LYS A 81 -3.28 -4.35 6.63
N VAL A 82 -4.27 -4.68 5.80
CA VAL A 82 -4.49 -6.05 5.36
C VAL A 82 -3.28 -6.48 4.53
N LYS A 83 -2.69 -7.64 4.84
CA LYS A 83 -1.58 -8.19 4.07
C LYS A 83 -2.01 -8.38 2.62
N THR A 84 -1.22 -7.88 1.68
CA THR A 84 -1.42 -8.13 0.26
C THR A 84 -1.19 -9.61 -0.04
N THR A 85 -1.78 -10.10 -1.13
CA THR A 85 -1.61 -11.50 -1.58
C THR A 85 -0.17 -11.82 -1.96
N VAL A 86 0.59 -10.83 -2.42
CA VAL A 86 2.00 -10.93 -2.75
C VAL A 86 2.82 -10.34 -1.62
N GLN A 87 3.80 -11.11 -1.14
CA GLN A 87 4.81 -10.63 -0.19
C GLN A 87 5.86 -9.83 -0.96
N ARG A 88 6.21 -8.65 -0.44
CA ARG A 88 7.23 -7.79 -1.05
C ARG A 88 8.38 -7.62 -0.09
N TYR A 89 9.60 -7.57 -0.62
CA TYR A 89 10.78 -7.28 0.20
C TYR A 89 10.68 -5.92 0.92
N SER A 90 9.96 -4.95 0.34
CA SER A 90 9.65 -3.65 0.95
C SER A 90 8.92 -3.76 2.30
N ASP A 91 8.15 -4.83 2.52
CA ASP A 91 7.35 -5.01 3.74
C ASP A 91 8.25 -5.17 4.99
N LYS A 92 9.52 -5.57 4.81
CA LYS A 92 10.52 -5.68 5.87
C LYS A 92 10.76 -4.32 6.57
N PHE A 93 10.68 -3.22 5.82
CA PHE A 93 10.91 -1.86 6.35
C PHE A 93 9.65 -1.20 6.91
N ASP A 94 8.46 -1.67 6.52
CA ASP A 94 7.17 -1.16 7.04
C ASP A 94 6.92 -1.59 8.49
N ALA A 95 7.34 -2.80 8.88
CA ALA A 95 7.09 -3.35 10.21
C ALA A 95 7.79 -2.57 11.34
N ALA A 96 9.00 -2.05 11.08
CA ALA A 96 9.78 -1.28 12.06
C ALA A 96 9.07 0.01 12.50
N ASN A 97 8.28 0.62 11.63
CA ASN A 97 7.52 1.85 11.92
C ASN A 97 6.21 1.62 12.68
N THR A 98 5.76 0.35 12.82
CA THR A 98 4.48 0.00 13.45
C THR A 98 4.62 -0.55 14.87
N LEU A 99 5.84 -0.62 15.41
CA LEU A 99 6.10 -1.02 16.79
C LEU A 99 5.52 0.02 17.74
N THR A 100 4.24 -0.19 18.05
CA THR A 100 3.49 0.48 19.09
C THR A 100 4.31 0.48 20.37
N THR A 101 4.70 1.67 20.79
CA THR A 101 5.51 2.00 21.97
C THR A 101 5.10 1.13 23.16
N SER A 102 5.98 0.22 23.55
CA SER A 102 5.84 -0.67 24.72
C SER A 102 5.67 0.11 26.03
N SER A 103 6.12 1.36 26.07
CA SER A 103 6.04 2.30 27.19
C SER A 103 4.61 2.56 27.71
N ASP A 104 3.59 2.41 26.88
CA ASP A 104 2.21 2.77 27.26
C ASP A 104 1.41 1.60 27.83
N LEU A 105 1.95 0.39 27.74
CA LEU A 105 1.40 -0.76 28.47
C LEU A 105 1.76 -0.67 29.96
N ASP A 106 2.84 0.04 30.31
CA ASP A 106 3.30 0.20 31.69
C ASP A 106 2.48 1.24 32.47
N SER A 107 1.87 2.21 31.78
CA SER A 107 0.99 3.23 32.39
C SER A 107 -0.47 2.80 32.56
N LEU A 108 -0.83 1.61 32.05
CA LEU A 108 -2.20 1.12 32.05
C LEU A 108 -2.56 0.42 33.37
N ASP A 109 -3.69 0.78 33.98
CA ASP A 109 -4.20 0.07 35.17
C ASP A 109 -4.85 -1.27 34.76
N TRP A 110 -4.07 -2.34 34.85
CA TRP A 110 -4.49 -3.71 34.52
C TRP A 110 -5.67 -4.24 35.33
N ARG A 111 -6.08 -3.58 36.42
CA ARG A 111 -7.26 -3.97 37.21
C ARG A 111 -8.58 -3.73 36.47
N LEU A 112 -8.59 -2.78 35.54
CA LEU A 112 -9.77 -2.43 34.74
C LEU A 112 -9.98 -3.36 33.53
N PHE A 113 -9.05 -4.29 33.29
CA PHE A 113 -9.07 -5.18 32.12
C PHE A 113 -9.26 -6.64 32.53
N PRO A 114 -9.97 -7.44 31.71
CA PRO A 114 -10.03 -8.89 31.84
C PRO A 114 -8.64 -9.52 31.95
N GLU A 115 -8.53 -10.63 32.67
CA GLU A 115 -7.25 -11.31 32.90
C GLU A 115 -6.57 -11.77 31.60
N GLU A 116 -7.35 -12.03 30.56
CA GLU A 116 -6.89 -12.45 29.23
C GLU A 116 -6.09 -11.38 28.48
N LEU A 117 -6.30 -10.10 28.80
CA LEU A 117 -5.60 -8.98 28.15
C LEU A 117 -4.30 -8.60 28.86
N LYS A 118 -4.05 -9.16 30.05
CA LYS A 118 -2.84 -8.85 30.83
C LYS A 118 -1.62 -9.49 30.15
N PRO A 119 -0.48 -8.79 30.05
CA PRO A 119 0.71 -9.32 29.40
C PRO A 119 1.21 -10.55 30.16
N THR A 120 0.98 -11.73 29.60
CA THR A 120 1.55 -12.97 30.12
C THR A 120 3.05 -12.93 29.81
N LYS A 121 3.90 -12.87 30.85
CA LYS A 121 5.36 -12.99 30.69
C LYS A 121 5.67 -14.38 30.14
N LYS A 122 5.67 -14.54 28.80
CA LYS A 122 6.17 -15.74 28.14
C LYS A 122 7.68 -15.72 28.28
N ILE A 123 8.18 -16.24 29.39
CA ILE A 123 9.60 -16.56 29.54
C ILE A 123 9.90 -17.62 28.48
N ARG A 124 10.48 -17.20 27.35
CA ARG A 124 11.07 -18.15 26.39
C ARG A 124 12.20 -18.82 27.15
N LYS A 125 12.01 -20.09 27.52
CA LYS A 125 13.13 -20.95 27.89
C LYS A 125 14.00 -21.03 26.65
N THR A 126 15.10 -20.28 26.62
CA THR A 126 16.13 -20.48 25.62
C THR A 126 16.59 -21.93 25.80
N LYS A 127 16.37 -22.76 24.77
CA LYS A 127 17.12 -24.02 24.69
C LYS A 127 18.57 -23.56 24.54
N SER A 128 19.38 -23.75 25.57
CA SER A 128 20.82 -23.56 25.48
C SER A 128 21.30 -24.40 24.30
N VAL A 129 21.69 -23.75 23.21
CA VAL A 129 22.44 -24.43 22.16
C VAL A 129 23.73 -24.87 22.83
N LYS A 130 23.92 -26.19 22.96
CA LYS A 130 25.19 -26.72 23.43
C LYS A 130 26.20 -26.42 22.34
N THR A 131 27.08 -25.45 22.58
CA THR A 131 28.29 -25.30 21.78
C THR A 131 29.09 -26.59 21.94
N LEU A 132 29.47 -27.22 20.82
CA LEU A 132 30.37 -28.37 20.84
C LEU A 132 31.68 -27.94 21.51
N GLY A 133 32.22 -28.79 22.38
CA GLY A 133 33.52 -28.52 23.01
C GLY A 133 34.64 -28.52 21.96
N PRO A 134 35.80 -27.89 22.22
CA PRO A 134 36.94 -27.92 21.29
C PRO A 134 37.33 -29.35 20.91
N ASP A 135 37.25 -30.29 21.87
CA ASP A 135 37.54 -31.71 21.66
C ASP A 135 36.57 -32.41 20.70
N ASP A 136 35.32 -31.95 20.62
CA ASP A 136 34.30 -32.49 19.70
C ASP A 136 34.54 -32.00 18.27
N VAL A 137 35.05 -30.77 18.11
CA VAL A 137 35.40 -30.18 16.81
C VAL A 137 36.62 -30.88 16.23
N ASP A 138 37.64 -31.15 17.03
CA ASP A 138 38.85 -31.89 16.61
C ASP A 138 38.53 -33.34 16.19
N GLN A 139 37.60 -33.99 16.88
CA GLN A 139 37.14 -35.33 16.49
C GLN A 139 36.32 -35.33 15.21
N LEU A 140 35.54 -34.27 14.95
CA LEU A 140 34.79 -34.09 13.71
C LEU A 140 35.73 -33.84 12.53
N LEU A 141 36.73 -32.98 12.71
CA LEU A 141 37.76 -32.68 11.72
C LEU A 141 38.53 -33.94 11.32
N LYS A 142 39.00 -34.73 12.29
CA LYS A 142 39.68 -36.01 12.01
C LYS A 142 38.82 -37.00 11.24
N LYS A 143 37.53 -37.08 11.57
CA LYS A 143 36.59 -37.94 10.82
C LYS A 143 36.38 -37.46 9.37
N MET A 144 36.37 -36.15 9.13
CA MET A 144 36.28 -35.62 7.77
C MET A 144 37.57 -35.86 6.98
N GLU A 145 38.74 -35.70 7.62
CA GLU A 145 40.04 -35.97 7.02
C GLU A 145 40.20 -37.45 6.64
N GLU A 146 39.78 -38.38 7.52
CA GLU A 146 39.72 -39.82 7.22
C GLU A 146 38.79 -40.14 6.05
N LEU A 147 37.63 -39.47 5.97
CA LEU A 147 36.67 -39.65 4.88
C LEU A 147 37.16 -39.07 3.54
N GLU A 148 38.05 -38.09 3.56
CA GLU A 148 38.70 -37.55 2.36
C GLU A 148 39.86 -38.43 1.89
N GLU A 149 40.62 -39.03 2.81
CA GLU A 149 41.70 -39.97 2.49
C GLU A 149 41.18 -41.31 1.99
N THR A 150 40.09 -41.82 2.56
CA THR A 150 39.38 -42.99 2.02
C THR A 150 38.42 -42.50 0.93
N GLY A 151 38.91 -42.34 -0.30
CA GLY A 151 38.13 -41.90 -1.47
C GLY A 151 36.98 -42.85 -1.88
N GLU A 152 36.08 -43.19 -0.97
CA GLU A 152 34.84 -43.90 -1.23
C GLU A 152 33.77 -42.90 -1.66
N LYS A 153 33.47 -42.93 -2.96
CA LYS A 153 32.23 -42.42 -3.51
C LYS A 153 31.06 -43.12 -2.79
N SER A 154 30.32 -42.38 -1.97
CA SER A 154 29.01 -42.82 -1.48
C SER A 154 28.06 -43.07 -2.68
N PRO A 155 27.36 -44.22 -2.76
CA PRO A 155 26.41 -44.50 -3.83
C PRO A 155 25.13 -43.66 -3.67
N LYS A 156 24.59 -43.22 -4.82
CA LYS A 156 23.24 -42.66 -4.95
C LYS A 156 22.15 -43.71 -4.71
N SER A 157 20.97 -43.21 -4.31
CA SER A 157 19.62 -43.81 -4.17
C SER A 157 19.21 -44.10 -2.72
N GLU A 158 18.03 -43.74 -2.20
CA GLU A 158 16.83 -43.09 -2.74
C GLU A 158 15.97 -42.62 -1.53
N LYS A 159 15.40 -41.40 -1.61
CA LYS A 159 14.03 -41.00 -1.22
C LYS A 159 13.57 -41.09 0.27
N ASP A 160 13.37 -39.94 0.94
CA ASP A 160 12.05 -39.29 1.10
C ASP A 160 12.08 -37.99 1.96
N GLU A 161 11.29 -37.01 1.50
CA GLU A 161 10.71 -35.77 2.04
C GLU A 161 11.14 -35.19 3.42
N SER A 162 11.65 -33.94 3.44
CA SER A 162 10.98 -32.76 4.05
C SER A 162 11.91 -31.52 4.12
N GLU A 163 11.55 -30.45 3.41
CA GLU A 163 11.95 -29.04 3.64
C GLU A 163 11.42 -28.52 5.00
N PRO A 164 11.92 -27.40 5.60
CA PRO A 164 12.34 -26.17 4.92
C PRO A 164 13.61 -25.43 5.42
N GLU A 165 14.21 -24.74 4.45
CA GLU A 165 14.83 -23.41 4.48
C GLU A 165 15.29 -22.84 5.84
N GLY A 166 16.62 -22.78 6.01
CA GLY A 166 17.30 -21.97 7.02
C GLY A 166 18.25 -20.99 6.35
N GLU A 167 18.03 -19.70 6.60
CA GLU A 167 18.86 -18.55 6.22
C GLU A 167 20.36 -18.82 6.43
N ILE A 168 21.11 -18.68 5.35
CA ILE A 168 22.56 -18.47 5.42
C ILE A 168 22.75 -16.98 5.71
N ASP A 169 23.09 -16.70 6.96
CA ASP A 169 23.58 -15.40 7.43
C ASP A 169 24.93 -15.14 6.75
N SER A 170 24.91 -14.41 5.62
CA SER A 170 26.11 -13.92 4.96
C SER A 170 26.57 -12.68 5.70
N ASP A 171 27.38 -12.89 6.73
CA ASP A 171 28.26 -11.88 7.30
C ASP A 171 29.34 -11.58 6.24
N GLU A 172 29.01 -10.71 5.31
CA GLU A 172 29.89 -10.30 4.22
C GLU A 172 30.52 -8.95 4.60
N GLY A 173 31.80 -9.03 4.93
CA GLY A 173 32.57 -7.93 5.51
C GLY A 173 32.55 -6.65 4.69
N GLU A 174 32.55 -5.54 5.42
CA GLU A 174 32.89 -4.20 4.94
C GLU A 174 34.21 -4.26 4.14
N LYS A 175 34.10 -4.25 2.82
CA LYS A 175 35.20 -3.92 1.92
C LYS A 175 34.99 -2.48 1.49
N ASP A 176 36.05 -1.68 1.55
CA ASP A 176 36.14 -0.33 1.01
C ASP A 176 35.75 -0.32 -0.48
N GLU A 177 34.46 -0.17 -0.77
CA GLU A 177 33.93 -0.01 -2.14
C GLU A 177 34.04 1.45 -2.63
N GLU A 178 34.31 2.41 -1.74
CA GLU A 178 34.32 3.84 -2.07
C GLU A 178 35.52 4.27 -2.95
N GLU A 179 36.66 3.58 -2.93
CA GLU A 179 37.84 3.99 -3.72
C GLU A 179 37.83 3.47 -5.18
N ILE A 180 37.00 2.48 -5.51
CA ILE A 180 36.99 1.86 -6.84
C ILE A 180 36.04 2.59 -7.80
N GLU A 181 35.00 3.27 -7.28
CA GLU A 181 33.95 3.88 -8.11
C GLU A 181 34.45 5.07 -8.94
N GLU A 182 35.37 5.89 -8.43
CA GLU A 182 35.86 7.12 -9.10
C GLU A 182 36.74 6.85 -10.34
N ASP A 183 37.38 5.68 -10.43
CA ASP A 183 38.30 5.35 -11.52
C ASP A 183 37.70 4.47 -12.63
N THR A 184 36.40 4.19 -12.55
CA THR A 184 35.71 3.44 -13.61
C THR A 184 35.48 4.31 -14.85
N ASP A 185 35.63 3.71 -16.04
CA ASP A 185 35.29 4.38 -17.30
C ASP A 185 33.81 4.81 -17.36
N TYR A 186 32.95 4.23 -16.50
CA TYR A 186 31.57 4.64 -16.32
C TYR A 186 31.46 5.99 -15.60
N ALA A 187 32.15 6.20 -14.47
CA ALA A 187 32.14 7.48 -13.75
C ALA A 187 32.69 8.63 -14.61
N ARG A 188 33.71 8.35 -15.44
CA ARG A 188 34.34 9.35 -16.32
C ARG A 188 33.43 9.82 -17.45
N ASN A 189 32.57 8.94 -17.99
CA ASN A 189 31.74 9.24 -19.17
C ASN A 189 30.24 9.41 -18.85
N TYR A 190 29.78 9.22 -17.61
CA TYR A 190 28.35 9.25 -17.26
C TYR A 190 27.66 10.60 -17.56
N PHE A 191 28.40 11.71 -17.51
CA PHE A 191 27.90 13.05 -17.85
C PHE A 191 28.40 13.56 -19.22
N ASP A 192 29.18 12.79 -19.95
CA ASP A 192 29.59 13.18 -21.30
C ASP A 192 28.44 12.88 -22.27
N ASN A 193 27.78 13.95 -22.71
CA ASN A 193 26.69 13.98 -23.67
C ASN A 193 27.14 13.66 -25.11
N GLY A 194 28.40 13.27 -25.33
CA GLY A 194 28.91 12.85 -26.63
C GLY A 194 29.09 14.01 -27.61
N GLU A 195 29.13 15.25 -27.13
CA GLU A 195 29.30 16.45 -27.97
C GLU A 195 30.69 16.53 -28.63
N GLY A 196 31.70 15.81 -28.12
CA GLY A 196 33.03 15.75 -28.71
C GLY A 196 33.13 14.97 -30.03
N PHE A 197 32.10 14.20 -30.42
CA PHE A 197 32.13 13.41 -31.66
C PHE A 197 31.88 14.27 -32.92
N LEU A 198 31.35 15.49 -32.77
CA LEU A 198 31.11 16.41 -33.88
C LEU A 198 32.30 17.30 -34.22
N GLU A 199 33.33 17.38 -33.37
CA GLU A 199 34.42 18.33 -33.54
C GLU A 199 35.59 17.79 -34.42
N ASP A 200 35.64 16.48 -34.70
CA ASP A 200 36.73 15.86 -35.50
C ASP A 200 36.31 15.35 -36.90
N ASN A 201 35.02 15.41 -37.27
CA ASN A 201 34.61 15.08 -38.65
C ASN A 201 34.53 16.34 -39.51
N SER A 202 35.73 16.83 -39.82
CA SER A 202 36.11 17.42 -41.10
C SER A 202 35.16 17.10 -42.28
N ASP A 203 34.46 18.14 -42.74
CA ASP A 203 34.56 18.64 -44.11
C ASP A 203 34.53 17.63 -45.27
N ASP A 204 33.43 16.88 -45.45
CA ASP A 204 33.16 16.17 -46.73
C ASP A 204 31.68 15.70 -46.88
N ASN A 205 30.73 16.63 -47.06
CA ASN A 205 29.53 16.32 -47.85
C ASN A 205 28.81 17.57 -48.35
N LEU A 206 29.38 18.12 -49.42
CA LEU A 206 28.64 18.79 -50.49
C LEU A 206 27.63 17.79 -51.08
N ASP A 207 26.32 17.97 -50.86
CA ASP A 207 25.37 17.66 -51.92
C ASP A 207 24.06 18.46 -51.81
N GLU A 208 23.75 19.09 -52.93
CA GLU A 208 22.69 20.04 -53.16
C GLU A 208 21.42 19.29 -53.59
N GLY A 209 20.40 19.30 -52.73
CA GLY A 209 19.09 18.67 -52.98
C GLY A 209 17.97 19.70 -53.06
N PRO A 210 17.04 19.59 -54.04
CA PRO A 210 16.24 20.72 -54.51
C PRO A 210 15.16 21.16 -53.52
N VAL A 211 15.02 22.48 -53.41
CA VAL A 211 13.94 23.19 -52.73
C VAL A 211 12.64 23.04 -53.54
N TYR A 212 11.59 22.53 -52.89
CA TYR A 212 10.20 22.63 -53.34
C TYR A 212 9.52 23.87 -52.75
#